data_AF-A0A1Q7BKJ6-F1
#
_entry.id   AF-A0A1Q7BKJ6-F1
#
_cell.length_a   1.000
_cell.length_b   1.000
_cell.length_c   1.000
_cell.angle_alpha   90.00
_cell.angle_beta   90.00
_cell.angle_gamma   90.00
#
_symmetry.space_group_name_H-M   'P 1'
#
loop_
_entity.id
_entity.type
_entity.pdbx_description
1 polymer ?
#
loop_
_entity_poly.entity_id
_entity_poly.type
_entity_poly.pdbx_seq_one_letter_code
_entity_poly.pdbx_strand_id
1 'polypeptide(L)'
;MGAVNAPTVPRLRRLALAVVVLAAVASLTTACGDAAPRWVAAPSAPSVPSPVPPSSGVPTPSASGPSAAPSPAVPPGVTAAVAVFDRQTGTFTEQRNVTMRFRSASLVKLLIALDYLWSRGPDYAIPAADRGRLDLMLRSSDDNAASYFYKLGGSGSVVTRMVTRLALKDTVPPPPERSGWGSTAISAADLVRVYRYVLDTAPAPVRDYVMGSLRQSTRCGTDGFDQSFGIPSAFGRPYAVKQGWYEFGGKPVNRCVENTASTSGPVIAPAANNVDWAGEVLHTTGTVGTGDRAIVVVLTVHRHGTAFATATAVLTRLTGSLRVPGRG
;
A
#
# COMPACT_ATOMS: atom_id res chain seq x y z
N MET A 1 -52.55 -26.23 -53.76
CA MET A 1 -51.55 -25.97 -52.72
C MET A 1 -51.23 -24.48 -52.74
N GLY A 2 -51.76 -23.71 -51.80
CA GLY A 2 -51.56 -22.25 -51.75
C GLY A 2 -50.43 -21.90 -50.78
N ALA A 3 -49.43 -21.19 -51.28
CA ALA A 3 -48.29 -20.69 -50.51
C ALA A 3 -48.34 -19.17 -50.40
N VAL A 4 -47.76 -18.71 -49.29
CA VAL A 4 -47.97 -17.43 -48.61
C VAL A 4 -46.87 -16.42 -49.00
N ASN A 5 -47.22 -15.14 -48.97
CA ASN A 5 -46.36 -13.98 -49.24
C ASN A 5 -45.25 -13.76 -48.19
N ALA A 6 -44.14 -13.15 -48.61
CA ALA A 6 -43.26 -12.32 -47.75
C ALA A 6 -42.61 -11.18 -48.57
N PRO A 7 -42.57 -9.92 -48.09
CA PRO A 7 -41.95 -8.80 -48.79
C PRO A 7 -40.52 -8.47 -48.27
N THR A 8 -39.86 -7.66 -49.11
CA THR A 8 -38.46 -7.21 -49.22
C THR A 8 -37.89 -6.32 -48.09
N VAL A 9 -36.57 -6.40 -47.89
CA VAL A 9 -35.73 -5.49 -47.06
C VAL A 9 -34.80 -4.65 -47.98
N PRO A 10 -34.62 -3.32 -47.77
CA PRO A 10 -33.77 -2.49 -48.62
C PRO A 10 -32.30 -2.46 -48.18
N ARG A 11 -31.39 -2.30 -49.15
CA ARG A 11 -29.93 -2.19 -48.99
C ARG A 11 -29.51 -0.76 -48.63
N LEU A 12 -28.74 -0.59 -47.55
CA LEU A 12 -28.07 0.67 -47.19
C LEU A 12 -26.75 0.83 -47.97
N ARG A 13 -26.60 1.99 -48.61
CA ARG A 13 -25.38 2.44 -49.32
C ARG A 13 -24.36 3.02 -48.33
N ARG A 14 -23.09 2.67 -48.55
CA ARG A 14 -21.90 3.18 -47.83
C ARG A 14 -21.64 4.64 -48.19
N LEU A 15 -21.36 5.50 -47.21
CA LEU A 15 -20.66 6.77 -47.42
C LEU A 15 -19.29 6.70 -46.73
N ALA A 16 -18.24 6.90 -47.51
CA ALA A 16 -16.88 7.15 -47.05
C ALA A 16 -16.70 8.66 -46.83
N LEU A 17 -16.19 9.07 -45.67
CA LEU A 17 -15.81 10.46 -45.41
C LEU A 17 -14.30 10.60 -45.63
N ALA A 18 -13.93 11.45 -46.59
CA ALA A 18 -12.55 11.77 -46.93
C ALA A 18 -11.96 12.82 -45.97
N VAL A 19 -10.71 12.60 -45.59
CA VAL A 19 -9.85 13.49 -44.80
C VAL A 19 -9.38 14.64 -45.70
N VAL A 20 -9.53 15.89 -45.24
CA VAL A 20 -8.89 17.07 -45.86
C VAL A 20 -7.93 17.67 -44.84
N VAL A 21 -6.63 17.53 -45.11
CA VAL A 21 -5.54 18.26 -44.44
C VAL A 21 -5.26 19.48 -45.29
N LEU A 22 -5.41 20.68 -44.73
CA LEU A 22 -4.97 21.92 -45.39
C LEU A 22 -3.71 22.43 -44.68
N ALA A 23 -2.59 22.37 -45.39
CA ALA A 23 -1.35 23.06 -45.05
C ALA A 23 -1.41 24.47 -45.63
N ALA A 24 -1.13 25.48 -44.81
CA ALA A 24 -0.90 26.85 -45.27
C ALA A 24 0.55 27.22 -44.96
N VAL A 25 1.36 27.35 -46.02
CA VAL A 25 2.71 27.88 -46.02
C VAL A 25 2.62 29.28 -46.61
N ALA A 26 3.06 30.30 -45.86
CA ALA A 26 3.33 31.62 -46.41
C ALA A 26 4.66 32.12 -45.84
N SER A 27 5.64 32.22 -46.74
CA SER A 27 7.00 32.69 -46.50
C SER A 27 7.05 34.22 -46.63
N LEU A 28 7.67 34.90 -45.67
CA LEU A 28 8.32 36.20 -45.89
C LEU A 28 9.79 36.07 -45.49
N THR A 29 10.66 36.48 -46.39
CA THR A 29 12.12 36.38 -46.30
C THR A 29 12.76 37.70 -45.92
N THR A 30 13.64 37.62 -44.91
CA THR A 30 14.96 38.26 -44.76
C THR A 30 15.07 39.74 -44.38
N ALA A 31 15.56 39.97 -43.15
CA ALA A 31 16.60 40.97 -42.88
C ALA A 31 17.60 40.39 -41.85
N CYS A 32 18.89 40.49 -42.16
CA CYS A 32 20.02 39.97 -41.39
C CYS A 32 20.15 40.63 -40.01
N GLY A 33 20.60 39.86 -39.03
CA GLY A 33 20.98 40.36 -37.71
C GLY A 33 21.43 39.24 -36.79
N ASP A 34 22.66 38.74 -36.99
CA ASP A 34 23.37 37.92 -36.01
C ASP A 34 23.60 38.74 -34.74
N ALA A 35 22.95 38.33 -33.65
CA ALA A 35 23.30 38.78 -32.31
C ALA A 35 23.21 37.61 -31.34
N ALA A 36 24.31 36.86 -31.23
CA ALA A 36 24.54 35.94 -30.13
C ALA A 36 24.43 36.71 -28.79
N PRO A 37 23.85 36.12 -27.74
CA PRO A 37 23.86 36.75 -26.43
C PRO A 37 25.30 36.84 -25.92
N ARG A 38 25.83 38.07 -25.90
CA ARG A 38 27.09 38.41 -25.25
C ARG A 38 26.90 38.23 -23.74
N TRP A 39 27.58 37.24 -23.17
CA TRP A 39 27.83 37.18 -21.74
C TRP A 39 28.53 38.46 -21.31
N VAL A 40 27.84 39.31 -20.56
CA VAL A 40 28.49 40.42 -19.85
C VAL A 40 29.22 39.79 -18.67
N ALA A 41 30.55 39.86 -18.71
CA ALA A 41 31.40 39.55 -17.57
C ALA A 41 31.05 40.49 -16.42
N ALA A 42 30.74 39.92 -15.25
CA ALA A 42 30.59 40.70 -14.03
C ALA A 42 31.93 41.36 -13.65
N PRO A 43 31.92 42.60 -13.13
CA PRO A 43 33.14 43.29 -12.72
C PRO A 43 33.80 42.57 -11.53
N SER A 44 35.12 42.50 -11.56
CA SER A 44 35.96 41.96 -10.50
C SER A 44 35.75 42.73 -9.19
N ALA A 45 35.35 42.03 -8.14
CA ALA A 45 35.29 42.57 -6.79
C ALA A 45 36.71 42.78 -6.22
N PRO A 46 36.95 43.83 -5.41
CA PRO A 46 38.26 44.12 -4.84
C PRO A 46 38.66 43.07 -3.79
N SER A 47 39.98 42.84 -3.70
CA SER A 47 40.61 41.92 -2.74
C SER A 47 40.34 42.40 -1.30
N VAL A 48 39.60 41.59 -0.53
CA VAL A 48 39.41 41.78 0.91
C VAL A 48 40.55 41.08 1.65
N PRO A 49 41.20 41.70 2.66
CA PRO A 49 42.29 41.08 3.40
C PRO A 49 41.81 39.88 4.22
N SER A 50 42.66 38.85 4.31
CA SER A 50 42.43 37.62 5.05
C SER A 50 42.08 37.87 6.53
N PRO A 51 41.02 37.25 7.08
CA PRO A 51 40.80 37.26 8.52
C PRO A 51 41.77 36.29 9.22
N VAL A 52 42.36 36.79 10.30
CA VAL A 52 43.19 36.10 11.30
C VAL A 52 42.40 34.93 11.92
N PRO A 53 43.00 33.75 12.21
CA PRO A 53 42.27 32.64 12.80
C PRO A 53 41.85 32.96 14.25
N PRO A 54 40.61 32.72 14.66
CA PRO A 54 40.26 32.79 16.07
C PRO A 54 40.82 31.56 16.80
N SER A 55 41.54 31.86 17.88
CA SER A 55 41.96 30.94 18.93
C SER A 55 40.74 30.29 19.60
N SER A 56 40.86 28.99 19.84
CA SER A 56 40.27 28.15 20.89
C SER A 56 38.96 28.58 21.58
N GLY A 57 37.94 27.72 21.46
CA GLY A 57 37.00 27.47 22.56
C GLY A 57 35.53 27.80 22.30
N VAL A 58 34.84 26.97 21.50
CA VAL A 58 33.39 26.78 21.61
C VAL A 58 33.13 25.28 21.53
N PRO A 59 32.48 24.65 22.53
CA PRO A 59 32.10 23.25 22.40
C PRO A 59 30.99 23.16 21.34
N THR A 60 31.32 22.60 20.18
CA THR A 60 30.32 22.13 19.22
C THR A 60 29.38 21.16 19.95
N PRO A 61 28.05 21.36 19.93
CA PRO A 61 27.15 20.29 20.30
C PRO A 61 27.41 19.14 19.33
N SER A 62 27.81 17.97 19.85
CA SER A 62 27.77 16.75 19.06
C SER A 62 26.36 16.64 18.48
N ALA A 63 26.24 16.83 17.17
CA ALA A 63 25.07 16.44 16.42
C ALA A 63 25.03 14.92 16.45
N SER A 64 24.52 14.36 17.54
CA SER A 64 23.99 13.01 17.55
C SER A 64 22.88 13.02 16.50
N GLY A 65 23.20 12.56 15.29
CA GLY A 65 22.20 12.33 14.25
C GLY A 65 21.05 11.50 14.83
N PRO A 66 19.82 11.59 14.27
CA PRO A 66 18.68 10.86 14.81
C PRO A 66 19.06 9.39 14.96
N SER A 67 19.09 8.92 16.22
CA SER A 67 19.39 7.52 16.53
C SER A 67 18.46 6.66 15.71
N ALA A 68 19.02 5.72 14.95
CA ALA A 68 18.21 4.77 14.20
C ALA A 68 17.20 4.12 15.16
N ALA A 69 15.94 4.06 14.73
CA ALA A 69 14.90 3.35 15.47
C ALA A 69 15.41 1.93 15.79
N PRO A 70 15.27 1.45 17.03
CA PRO A 70 15.73 0.11 17.35
C PRO A 70 15.07 -0.94 16.45
N SER A 71 15.80 -2.05 16.26
CA SER A 71 15.36 -3.16 15.44
C SER A 71 14.68 -4.21 16.33
N PRO A 72 13.38 -4.50 16.13
CA PRO A 72 12.68 -5.55 16.85
C PRO A 72 13.36 -6.92 16.72
N ALA A 73 13.37 -7.67 17.83
CA ALA A 73 13.76 -9.07 17.82
C ALA A 73 12.68 -9.90 17.09
N VAL A 74 13.10 -10.68 16.09
CA VAL A 74 12.20 -11.55 15.32
C VAL A 74 12.40 -12.98 15.78
N PRO A 75 11.31 -13.72 16.06
CA PRO A 75 11.39 -15.12 16.45
C PRO A 75 12.14 -15.96 15.40
N PRO A 76 12.98 -16.93 15.80
CA PRO A 76 13.66 -17.80 14.85
C PRO A 76 12.63 -18.54 13.99
N GLY A 77 12.84 -18.53 12.67
CA GLY A 77 11.94 -19.18 11.70
C GLY A 77 11.08 -18.26 10.89
N VAL A 78 11.15 -16.98 11.23
CA VAL A 78 10.34 -15.96 10.61
C VAL A 78 11.25 -14.95 9.95
N THR A 79 11.01 -14.73 8.68
CA THR A 79 11.52 -13.55 7.99
C THR A 79 10.50 -12.45 8.18
N ALA A 80 10.90 -11.34 8.79
CA ALA A 80 9.98 -10.25 9.08
C ALA A 80 10.51 -8.89 8.65
N ALA A 81 9.58 -8.03 8.23
CA ALA A 81 9.75 -6.59 8.19
C ALA A 81 8.81 -5.94 9.19
N VAL A 82 9.32 -4.93 9.90
CA VAL A 82 8.58 -4.16 10.90
C VAL A 82 8.80 -2.68 10.66
N ALA A 83 7.72 -1.92 10.71
CA ALA A 83 7.78 -0.47 10.81
C ALA A 83 6.71 0.00 11.80
N VAL A 84 7.11 0.80 12.77
CA VAL A 84 6.19 1.54 13.64
C VAL A 84 6.49 3.02 13.50
N PHE A 85 5.55 3.77 12.94
CA PHE A 85 5.68 5.21 12.69
C PHE A 85 4.75 5.99 13.61
N ASP A 86 5.32 6.87 14.45
CA ASP A 86 4.57 7.80 15.29
C ASP A 86 4.21 9.04 14.49
N ARG A 87 2.93 9.21 14.18
CA ARG A 87 2.45 10.36 13.40
C ARG A 87 2.58 11.69 14.14
N GLN A 88 2.61 11.69 15.48
CA GLN A 88 2.76 12.93 16.25
C GLN A 88 4.18 13.49 16.16
N THR A 89 5.19 12.61 16.24
CA THR A 89 6.59 13.03 16.16
C THR A 89 7.15 12.99 14.74
N GLY A 90 6.47 12.31 13.82
CA GLY A 90 6.94 12.12 12.45
C GLY A 90 8.13 11.15 12.34
N THR A 91 8.36 10.33 13.36
CA THR A 91 9.52 9.43 13.45
C THR A 91 9.12 7.97 13.60
N PHE A 92 10.04 7.06 13.26
CA PHE A 92 9.85 5.64 13.52
C PHE A 92 10.32 5.27 14.93
N THR A 93 9.53 4.51 15.67
CA THR A 93 9.93 3.94 16.96
C THR A 93 10.54 2.55 16.84
N GLU A 94 10.21 1.83 15.76
CA GLU A 94 10.75 0.51 15.42
C GLU A 94 10.94 0.42 13.90
N GLN A 95 12.08 -0.13 13.45
CA GLN A 95 12.32 -0.44 12.04
C GLN A 95 13.12 -1.73 11.87
N ARG A 96 12.69 -2.58 10.95
CA ARG A 96 13.44 -3.76 10.51
C ARG A 96 13.06 -4.12 9.08
N ASN A 97 14.07 -4.34 8.23
CA ASN A 97 13.89 -4.81 6.84
C ASN A 97 12.83 -4.02 6.06
N VAL A 98 12.75 -2.69 6.26
CA VAL A 98 11.58 -1.90 5.85
C VAL A 98 11.38 -1.82 4.33
N THR A 99 12.44 -2.06 3.54
CA THR A 99 12.41 -2.13 2.08
C THR A 99 12.32 -3.56 1.54
N MET A 100 12.40 -4.57 2.40
CA MET A 100 12.27 -5.96 1.99
C MET A 100 10.86 -6.22 1.47
N ARG A 101 10.78 -6.94 0.36
CA ARG A 101 9.54 -7.20 -0.36
C ARG A 101 8.88 -8.50 0.08
N PHE A 102 7.58 -8.44 0.33
CA PHE A 102 6.71 -9.55 0.73
C PHE A 102 5.53 -9.65 -0.23
N ARG A 103 4.98 -10.85 -0.43
CA ARG A 103 3.67 -11.00 -1.07
C ARG A 103 2.62 -10.31 -0.21
N SER A 104 1.88 -9.39 -0.79
CA SER A 104 0.91 -8.56 -0.08
C SER A 104 -0.24 -9.32 0.55
N ALA A 105 -0.60 -10.47 -0.03
CA ALA A 105 -1.87 -11.11 0.26
C ALA A 105 -3.01 -10.07 0.20
N SER A 106 -3.87 -10.04 1.22
CA SER A 106 -4.99 -9.12 1.29
C SER A 106 -4.63 -7.64 1.56
N LEU A 107 -3.36 -7.30 1.77
CA LEU A 107 -2.96 -5.90 2.02
C LEU A 107 -3.06 -5.02 0.78
N VAL A 108 -2.91 -5.59 -0.43
CA VAL A 108 -3.11 -4.86 -1.69
C VAL A 108 -4.53 -4.30 -1.84
N LYS A 109 -5.51 -4.83 -1.10
CA LYS A 109 -6.89 -4.34 -1.09
C LYS A 109 -6.97 -2.85 -0.69
N LEU A 110 -5.99 -2.33 0.06
CA LEU A 110 -5.83 -0.88 0.30
C LEU A 110 -5.56 -0.12 -1.01
N LEU A 111 -4.64 -0.61 -1.85
CA LEU A 111 -4.34 0.00 -3.14
C LEU A 111 -5.52 -0.11 -4.11
N ILE A 112 -6.22 -1.24 -4.11
CA ILE A 112 -7.43 -1.45 -4.92
C ILE A 112 -8.53 -0.45 -4.55
N ALA A 113 -8.81 -0.28 -3.25
CA ALA A 113 -9.80 0.70 -2.79
C ALA A 113 -9.38 2.14 -3.13
N LEU A 114 -8.11 2.50 -2.94
CA LEU A 114 -7.60 3.83 -3.27
C LEU A 114 -7.65 4.12 -4.77
N ASP A 115 -7.31 3.15 -5.62
CA ASP A 115 -7.40 3.33 -7.08
C ASP A 115 -8.86 3.52 -7.52
N TYR A 116 -9.79 2.74 -6.94
CA TYR A 116 -11.21 2.94 -7.17
C TYR A 116 -11.66 4.34 -6.72
N LEU A 117 -11.14 4.92 -5.65
CA LEU A 117 -11.60 6.24 -5.17
C LEU A 117 -10.87 7.44 -5.80
N TRP A 118 -9.69 7.23 -6.40
CA TRP A 118 -8.68 8.28 -6.61
C TRP A 118 -9.17 9.54 -7.35
N SER A 119 -9.92 9.39 -8.43
CA SER A 119 -10.24 10.49 -9.37
C SER A 119 -11.72 10.84 -9.40
N ARG A 120 -12.46 10.51 -8.35
CA ARG A 120 -13.92 10.64 -8.35
C ARG A 120 -14.44 11.91 -7.66
N GLY A 121 -13.59 12.59 -6.89
CA GLY A 121 -13.94 13.82 -6.19
C GLY A 121 -14.67 13.57 -4.87
N PRO A 122 -14.79 14.61 -4.02
CA PRO A 122 -15.37 14.48 -2.67
C PRO A 122 -16.88 14.17 -2.69
N ASP A 123 -17.60 14.60 -3.72
CA ASP A 123 -19.06 14.43 -3.84
C ASP A 123 -19.47 13.10 -4.49
N TYR A 124 -18.49 12.25 -4.83
CA TYR A 124 -18.79 10.95 -5.42
C TYR A 124 -19.52 10.05 -4.43
N ALA A 125 -20.80 9.82 -4.72
CA ALA A 125 -21.57 8.78 -4.07
C ALA A 125 -21.16 7.41 -4.63
N ILE A 126 -20.49 6.60 -3.81
CA ILE A 126 -20.19 5.20 -4.16
C ILE A 126 -21.53 4.47 -4.39
N PRO A 127 -21.76 3.89 -5.59
CA PRO A 127 -22.97 3.11 -5.85
C PRO A 127 -23.18 2.02 -4.80
N ALA A 128 -24.43 1.76 -4.40
CA ALA A 128 -24.73 0.85 -3.29
C ALA A 128 -24.10 -0.55 -3.45
N ALA A 129 -24.12 -1.09 -4.68
CA ALA A 129 -23.52 -2.39 -5.00
C ALA A 129 -21.99 -2.41 -4.81
N ASP A 130 -21.31 -1.32 -5.22
CA ASP A 130 -19.86 -1.17 -5.06
C ASP A 130 -19.51 -0.91 -3.60
N ARG A 131 -20.32 -0.12 -2.89
CA ARG A 131 -20.12 0.14 -1.47
C ARG A 131 -20.20 -1.14 -0.66
N GLY A 132 -21.19 -2.00 -0.93
CA GLY A 132 -21.29 -3.32 -0.29
C GLY A 132 -20.06 -4.20 -0.55
N ARG A 133 -19.47 -4.14 -1.75
CA ARG A 133 -18.24 -4.88 -2.09
C ARG A 133 -17.02 -4.30 -1.39
N LEU A 134 -16.85 -2.99 -1.40
CA LEU A 134 -15.73 -2.31 -0.74
C LEU A 134 -15.78 -2.55 0.78
N ASP A 135 -16.97 -2.49 1.39
CA ASP A 135 -17.16 -2.77 2.81
C ASP A 135 -16.72 -4.21 3.13
N LEU A 136 -17.20 -5.21 2.38
CA LEU A 136 -16.77 -6.61 2.55
C LEU A 136 -15.26 -6.80 2.32
N MET A 137 -14.71 -6.16 1.29
CA MET A 137 -13.29 -6.26 0.93
C MET A 137 -12.38 -5.68 2.03
N LEU A 138 -12.74 -4.54 2.61
CA LEU A 138 -11.92 -3.86 3.61
C LEU A 138 -12.12 -4.43 5.01
N ARG A 139 -13.35 -4.81 5.38
CA ARG A 139 -13.70 -5.27 6.74
C ARG A 139 -13.48 -6.76 6.94
N SER A 140 -13.95 -7.57 5.99
CA SER A 140 -13.95 -9.04 6.06
C SER A 140 -13.03 -9.68 5.03
N SER A 141 -12.19 -8.86 4.38
CA SER A 141 -11.14 -9.29 3.46
C SER A 141 -11.63 -10.06 2.23
N ASP A 142 -12.86 -9.80 1.76
CA ASP A 142 -13.48 -10.59 0.70
C ASP A 142 -12.70 -10.62 -0.63
N ASP A 143 -12.43 -11.83 -1.11
CA ASP A 143 -11.61 -12.08 -2.30
C ASP A 143 -12.37 -11.89 -3.61
N ASN A 144 -13.68 -12.11 -3.63
CA ASN A 144 -14.52 -11.88 -4.80
C ASN A 144 -14.66 -10.38 -5.07
N ALA A 145 -14.89 -9.59 -4.02
CA ALA A 145 -14.92 -8.14 -4.09
C ALA A 145 -13.56 -7.57 -4.54
N ALA A 146 -12.45 -8.07 -4.00
CA ALA A 146 -11.12 -7.65 -4.46
C ALA A 146 -10.86 -8.02 -5.91
N SER A 147 -11.21 -9.24 -6.32
CA SER A 147 -11.07 -9.67 -7.71
C SER A 147 -11.93 -8.85 -8.66
N TYR A 148 -13.12 -8.44 -8.23
CA TYR A 148 -14.00 -7.54 -8.99
C TYR A 148 -13.32 -6.18 -9.24
N PHE A 149 -12.89 -5.48 -8.19
CA PHE A 149 -12.28 -4.15 -8.34
C PHE A 149 -10.89 -4.20 -8.99
N TYR A 150 -10.12 -5.25 -8.73
CA TYR A 150 -8.83 -5.46 -9.39
C TYR A 150 -9.02 -5.61 -10.90
N LYS A 151 -9.96 -6.45 -11.35
CA LYS A 151 -10.30 -6.61 -12.77
C LYS A 151 -10.87 -5.32 -13.36
N LEU A 152 -11.78 -4.66 -12.65
CA LEU A 152 -12.37 -3.38 -13.07
C LEU A 152 -11.29 -2.32 -13.31
N GLY A 153 -10.26 -2.29 -12.47
CA GLY A 153 -9.12 -1.39 -12.61
C GLY A 153 -8.03 -1.85 -13.60
N GLY A 154 -8.25 -2.91 -14.37
CA GLY A 154 -7.25 -3.42 -15.32
C GLY A 154 -6.10 -4.20 -14.67
N SER A 155 -6.40 -4.93 -13.61
CA SER A 155 -5.51 -5.85 -12.90
C SER A 155 -4.23 -5.18 -12.40
N GLY A 156 -3.04 -5.61 -12.85
CA GLY A 156 -1.75 -5.06 -12.41
C GLY A 156 -1.64 -3.54 -12.62
N SER A 157 -2.42 -2.98 -13.56
CA SER A 157 -2.51 -1.53 -13.78
C SER A 157 -2.97 -0.75 -12.55
N VAL A 158 -3.79 -1.36 -11.68
CA VAL A 158 -4.15 -0.79 -10.37
C VAL A 158 -2.89 -0.52 -9.56
N VAL A 159 -2.02 -1.52 -9.45
CA VAL A 159 -0.76 -1.40 -8.69
C VAL A 159 0.15 -0.38 -9.34
N THR A 160 0.33 -0.43 -10.67
CA THR A 160 1.19 0.53 -11.39
C THR A 160 0.76 1.98 -11.18
N ARG A 161 -0.55 2.27 -11.26
CA ARG A 161 -1.07 3.62 -10.99
C ARG A 161 -0.82 4.02 -9.55
N MET A 162 -1.06 3.13 -8.59
CA MET A 162 -0.87 3.42 -7.18
C MET A 162 0.59 3.61 -6.79
N VAL A 163 1.50 2.82 -7.36
CA VAL A 163 2.95 2.99 -7.24
C VAL A 163 3.36 4.39 -7.69
N THR A 164 2.87 4.84 -8.84
CA THR A 164 3.17 6.18 -9.38
C THR A 164 2.59 7.28 -8.50
N ARG A 165 1.29 7.19 -8.18
CA ARG A 165 0.53 8.21 -7.44
C ARG A 165 1.03 8.40 -6.01
N LEU A 166 1.41 7.31 -5.36
CA LEU A 166 1.92 7.33 -3.99
C LEU A 166 3.43 7.37 -3.93
N ALA A 167 4.16 7.27 -5.05
CA ALA A 167 5.62 7.10 -5.09
C ALA A 167 6.11 5.95 -4.19
N LEU A 168 5.51 4.76 -4.37
CA LEU A 168 5.93 3.53 -3.69
C LEU A 168 7.19 2.99 -4.36
N LYS A 169 8.21 2.63 -3.58
CA LYS A 169 9.55 2.28 -4.12
C LYS A 169 9.76 0.79 -4.31
N ASP A 170 9.13 -0.01 -3.47
CA ASP A 170 9.34 -1.45 -3.39
C ASP A 170 8.12 -2.23 -3.87
N THR A 171 6.98 -1.57 -3.96
CA THR A 171 5.73 -2.16 -4.40
C THR A 171 5.77 -2.40 -5.90
N VAL A 172 5.55 -3.65 -6.32
CA VAL A 172 5.52 -4.01 -7.74
C VAL A 172 4.34 -4.92 -8.05
N PRO A 173 3.72 -4.77 -9.23
CA PRO A 173 2.64 -5.66 -9.65
C PRO A 173 3.11 -7.13 -9.67
N PRO A 174 2.18 -8.09 -9.54
CA PRO A 174 2.50 -9.51 -9.68
C PRO A 174 3.15 -9.80 -11.04
N PRO A 175 4.17 -10.67 -11.10
CA PRO A 175 4.72 -11.08 -12.37
C PRO A 175 3.73 -12.00 -13.12
N PRO A 176 3.81 -12.10 -14.46
CA PRO A 176 2.84 -12.84 -15.27
C PRO A 176 2.63 -14.30 -14.82
N GLU A 177 3.71 -14.97 -14.42
CA GLU A 177 3.71 -16.37 -13.97
C GLU A 177 3.08 -16.59 -12.58
N ARG A 178 2.83 -15.52 -11.81
CA ARG A 178 2.13 -15.55 -10.51
C ARG A 178 1.02 -14.50 -10.48
N SER A 179 0.14 -14.56 -11.49
CA SER A 179 -0.96 -13.61 -11.64
C SER A 179 -1.94 -13.63 -10.46
N GLY A 180 -2.54 -12.48 -10.16
CA GLY A 180 -3.50 -12.30 -9.06
C GLY A 180 -3.06 -11.25 -8.06
N TRP A 181 -4.01 -10.47 -7.55
CA TRP A 181 -3.73 -9.31 -6.70
C TRP A 181 -2.87 -9.65 -5.47
N GLY A 182 -3.09 -10.81 -4.83
CA GLY A 182 -2.39 -11.21 -3.59
C GLY A 182 -0.88 -11.40 -3.75
N SER A 183 -0.43 -11.69 -4.96
CA SER A 183 0.99 -11.84 -5.31
C SER A 183 1.73 -10.50 -5.49
N THR A 184 1.04 -9.36 -5.38
CA THR A 184 1.64 -8.02 -5.45
C THR A 184 2.74 -7.93 -4.40
N ALA A 185 3.96 -7.56 -4.78
CA ALA A 185 5.01 -7.36 -3.79
C ALA A 185 4.82 -6.00 -3.11
N ILE A 186 5.05 -5.94 -1.80
CA ILE A 186 4.95 -4.73 -0.96
C ILE A 186 6.13 -4.68 0.01
N SER A 187 6.43 -3.50 0.56
CA SER A 187 7.36 -3.35 1.68
C SER A 187 6.70 -2.65 2.87
N ALA A 188 7.33 -2.73 4.05
CA ALA A 188 6.82 -2.05 5.24
C ALA A 188 6.89 -0.52 5.09
N ALA A 189 7.93 0.00 4.45
CA ALA A 189 8.08 1.43 4.16
C ALA A 189 6.95 1.94 3.25
N ASP A 190 6.62 1.18 2.20
CA ASP A 190 5.55 1.55 1.27
C ASP A 190 4.17 1.49 1.93
N LEU A 191 3.90 0.51 2.79
CA LEU A 191 2.64 0.46 3.53
C LEU A 191 2.50 1.61 4.52
N VAL A 192 3.58 2.01 5.22
CA VAL A 192 3.55 3.23 6.04
C VAL A 192 3.21 4.44 5.18
N ARG A 193 3.76 4.53 3.97
CA ARG A 193 3.45 5.59 3.01
C ARG A 193 1.99 5.57 2.55
N VAL A 194 1.41 4.39 2.33
CA VAL A 194 -0.02 4.23 2.03
C VAL A 194 -0.88 4.76 3.17
N TYR A 195 -0.62 4.35 4.42
CA TYR A 195 -1.38 4.82 5.57
C TYR A 195 -1.23 6.33 5.79
N ARG A 196 -0.02 6.87 5.64
CA ARG A 196 0.22 8.31 5.72
C ARG A 196 -0.54 9.08 4.65
N TYR A 197 -0.59 8.59 3.41
CA TYR A 197 -1.43 9.21 2.40
C TYR A 197 -2.91 9.23 2.84
N VAL A 198 -3.45 8.09 3.27
CA VAL A 198 -4.86 8.00 3.71
C VAL A 198 -5.14 9.00 4.84
N LEU A 199 -4.27 9.07 5.84
CA LEU A 199 -4.49 9.86 7.05
C LEU A 199 -4.21 11.35 6.87
N ASP A 200 -3.14 11.69 6.14
CA ASP A 200 -2.55 13.02 6.14
C ASP A 200 -2.82 13.80 4.84
N THR A 201 -3.19 13.13 3.74
CA THR A 201 -3.25 13.76 2.39
C THR A 201 -4.54 13.48 1.63
N ALA A 202 -5.13 12.30 1.79
CA ALA A 202 -6.33 11.93 1.05
C ALA A 202 -7.49 12.90 1.35
N PRO A 203 -8.39 13.16 0.38
CA PRO A 203 -9.61 13.91 0.64
C PRO A 203 -10.38 13.31 1.81
N ALA A 204 -11.01 14.15 2.65
CA ALA A 204 -11.69 13.72 3.86
C ALA A 204 -12.69 12.56 3.62
N PRO A 205 -13.55 12.57 2.57
CA PRO A 205 -14.43 11.44 2.29
C PRO A 205 -13.71 10.11 2.04
N VAL A 206 -12.53 10.15 1.39
CA VAL A 206 -11.71 8.95 1.13
C VAL A 206 -11.08 8.44 2.42
N ARG A 207 -10.46 9.34 3.21
CA ARG A 207 -9.89 9.00 4.51
C ARG A 207 -10.93 8.38 5.43
N ASP A 208 -12.08 9.04 5.56
CA ASP A 208 -13.12 8.65 6.50
C ASP A 208 -13.75 7.31 6.07
N TYR A 209 -13.93 7.08 4.76
CA TYR A 209 -14.41 5.80 4.25
C TYR A 209 -13.42 4.65 4.48
N VAL A 210 -12.14 4.83 4.12
CA VAL A 210 -11.11 3.79 4.26
C VAL A 210 -10.86 3.50 5.74
N MET A 211 -10.51 4.50 6.54
CA MET A 211 -10.21 4.30 7.97
C MET A 211 -11.45 3.89 8.75
N GLY A 212 -12.63 4.41 8.42
CA GLY A 212 -13.90 3.98 8.99
C GLY A 212 -14.18 2.50 8.73
N SER A 213 -13.87 2.00 7.54
CA SER A 213 -13.97 0.58 7.21
C SER A 213 -12.95 -0.26 7.98
N LEU A 214 -11.69 0.17 8.05
CA LEU A 214 -10.65 -0.57 8.79
C LEU A 214 -10.90 -0.65 10.31
N ARG A 215 -11.56 0.35 10.92
CA ARG A 215 -11.98 0.30 12.33
C ARG A 215 -13.10 -0.73 12.58
N GLN A 216 -13.85 -1.05 11.53
CA GLN A 216 -14.93 -2.03 11.50
C GLN A 216 -14.47 -3.40 10.95
N SER A 217 -13.16 -3.66 10.94
CA SER A 217 -12.62 -4.99 10.61
C SER A 217 -13.33 -6.07 11.41
N THR A 218 -13.81 -7.12 10.73
CA THR A 218 -14.47 -8.25 11.38
C THR A 218 -13.45 -9.24 11.92
N ARG A 219 -13.86 -10.06 12.91
CA ARG A 219 -13.02 -11.16 13.36
C ARG A 219 -12.90 -12.20 12.26
N CYS A 220 -14.01 -12.65 11.70
CA CYS A 220 -13.96 -13.66 10.66
C CYS A 220 -13.79 -13.03 9.27
N GLY A 221 -12.88 -13.57 8.47
CA GLY A 221 -12.83 -13.31 7.03
C GLY A 221 -13.98 -14.03 6.31
N THR A 222 -14.34 -13.60 5.10
CA THR A 222 -15.39 -14.28 4.32
C THR A 222 -14.99 -15.71 3.89
N ASP A 223 -13.70 -15.99 3.87
CA ASP A 223 -13.11 -17.33 3.67
C ASP A 223 -13.12 -18.20 4.94
N GLY A 224 -13.51 -17.62 6.08
CA GLY A 224 -13.64 -18.29 7.36
C GLY A 224 -12.36 -18.27 8.21
N PHE A 225 -11.27 -17.65 7.78
CA PHE A 225 -10.09 -17.47 8.64
C PHE A 225 -10.35 -16.45 9.75
N ASP A 226 -9.73 -16.66 10.92
CA ASP A 226 -9.76 -15.69 12.02
C ASP A 226 -8.72 -14.59 11.76
N GLN A 227 -9.17 -13.34 11.71
CA GLN A 227 -8.41 -12.13 11.45
C GLN A 227 -7.99 -11.39 12.74
N SER A 228 -8.34 -11.88 13.94
CA SER A 228 -8.06 -11.16 15.19
C SER A 228 -6.60 -11.20 15.63
N PHE A 229 -5.70 -11.85 14.89
CA PHE A 229 -4.27 -11.95 15.22
C PHE A 229 -3.50 -10.62 15.03
N GLY A 230 -2.30 -10.48 15.58
CA GLY A 230 -1.50 -9.27 15.36
C GLY A 230 -2.08 -8.09 16.13
N ILE A 231 -2.29 -6.93 15.48
CA ILE A 231 -2.76 -5.70 16.14
C ILE A 231 -4.02 -5.93 17.00
N PRO A 232 -5.12 -6.56 16.53
CA PRO A 232 -6.33 -6.75 17.32
C PRO A 232 -6.16 -7.61 18.58
N SER A 233 -5.25 -8.59 18.57
CA SER A 233 -4.93 -9.41 19.76
C SER A 233 -3.82 -8.82 20.63
N ALA A 234 -2.96 -7.97 20.06
CA ALA A 234 -1.80 -7.41 20.75
C ALA A 234 -2.09 -6.11 21.50
N PHE A 235 -3.10 -5.34 21.07
CA PHE A 235 -3.40 -4.01 21.60
C PHE A 235 -4.89 -3.82 21.84
N GLY A 236 -5.22 -3.01 22.86
CA GLY A 236 -6.58 -2.51 23.05
C GLY A 236 -7.02 -1.56 21.94
N ARG A 237 -8.34 -1.42 21.77
CA ARG A 237 -8.91 -0.34 20.94
C ARG A 237 -8.57 1.03 21.54
N PRO A 238 -8.51 2.10 20.74
CA PRO A 238 -8.85 2.15 19.31
C PRO A 238 -7.72 1.64 18.41
N TYR A 239 -8.13 0.87 17.39
CA TYR A 239 -7.29 0.48 16.26
C TYR A 239 -8.11 0.46 14.96
N ALA A 240 -7.42 0.50 13.81
CA ALA A 240 -8.00 0.27 12.50
C ALA A 240 -7.06 -0.63 11.70
N VAL A 241 -7.51 -1.80 11.23
CA VAL A 241 -6.59 -2.83 10.70
C VAL A 241 -6.97 -3.37 9.34
N LYS A 242 -5.95 -3.74 8.56
CA LYS A 242 -6.08 -4.67 7.44
C LYS A 242 -5.06 -5.79 7.60
N GLN A 243 -5.57 -7.01 7.55
CA GLN A 243 -4.78 -8.24 7.65
C GLN A 243 -4.51 -8.83 6.26
N GLY A 244 -3.47 -9.68 6.16
CA GLY A 244 -3.16 -10.46 4.96
C GLY A 244 -2.60 -11.85 5.29
N TRP A 245 -3.04 -12.86 4.55
CA TRP A 245 -2.52 -14.23 4.63
C TRP A 245 -2.55 -14.89 3.25
N TYR A 246 -1.57 -15.74 2.96
CA TYR A 246 -1.49 -16.47 1.69
C TYR A 246 -0.68 -17.76 1.86
N GLU A 247 -1.04 -18.81 1.10
CA GLU A 247 -0.54 -20.21 1.20
C GLU A 247 -0.94 -21.03 2.43
N PHE A 248 -2.00 -20.67 3.17
CA PHE A 248 -2.55 -21.50 4.27
C PHE A 248 -3.71 -22.42 3.85
N GLY A 249 -3.85 -22.66 2.54
CA GLY A 249 -5.03 -23.31 1.95
C GLY A 249 -6.21 -22.36 1.78
N GLY A 250 -7.24 -22.80 1.04
CA GLY A 250 -8.42 -21.97 0.72
C GLY A 250 -9.44 -21.81 1.86
N LYS A 251 -9.31 -22.62 2.92
CA LYS A 251 -10.16 -22.57 4.14
C LYS A 251 -9.32 -23.00 5.34
N PRO A 252 -9.57 -22.47 6.55
CA PRO A 252 -8.86 -22.93 7.73
C PRO A 252 -9.38 -24.30 8.17
N VAL A 253 -8.53 -25.04 8.90
CA VAL A 253 -8.91 -26.30 9.56
C VAL A 253 -10.09 -26.08 10.52
N ASN A 254 -10.01 -25.01 11.32
CA ASN A 254 -11.08 -24.58 12.21
C ASN A 254 -11.70 -23.30 11.66
N ARG A 255 -12.96 -23.37 11.21
CA ARG A 255 -13.69 -22.21 10.70
C ARG A 255 -13.94 -21.21 11.83
N CYS A 256 -13.63 -19.95 11.58
CA CYS A 256 -13.94 -18.84 12.47
C CYS A 256 -15.46 -18.71 12.64
N VAL A 257 -15.88 -18.50 13.89
CA VAL A 257 -17.26 -18.21 14.28
C VAL A 257 -17.22 -16.88 15.02
N GLU A 258 -18.10 -15.93 14.74
CA GLU A 258 -18.13 -14.69 15.50
C GLU A 258 -18.42 -14.97 17.00
N ASN A 259 -17.75 -14.25 17.92
CA ASN A 259 -17.93 -14.33 19.39
C ASN A 259 -17.31 -15.53 20.16
N THR A 260 -16.25 -16.18 19.68
CA THR A 260 -15.46 -17.16 20.48
C THR A 260 -14.02 -16.69 20.73
N ALA A 261 -13.46 -16.87 21.92
CA ALA A 261 -12.06 -16.48 22.19
C ALA A 261 -11.07 -17.47 21.53
N SER A 262 -9.96 -16.96 21.00
CA SER A 262 -8.90 -17.76 20.35
C SER A 262 -7.80 -18.13 21.34
N THR A 263 -7.37 -19.40 21.38
CA THR A 263 -6.26 -19.89 22.23
C THR A 263 -5.01 -20.19 21.37
N SER A 264 -3.85 -19.70 21.80
CA SER A 264 -2.56 -19.85 21.09
C SER A 264 -1.60 -20.79 21.85
N GLY A 265 -0.90 -21.69 21.13
CA GLY A 265 0.17 -22.55 21.67
C GLY A 265 1.57 -22.28 21.05
N PRO A 266 2.69 -22.80 21.60
CA PRO A 266 4.06 -22.36 21.22
C PRO A 266 4.92 -23.40 20.46
N VAL A 267 5.82 -22.97 19.55
CA VAL A 267 7.28 -23.35 19.38
C VAL A 267 8.01 -22.71 18.14
N ILE A 268 9.35 -22.86 18.03
CA ILE A 268 10.42 -22.08 17.31
C ILE A 268 11.24 -22.93 16.28
N ALA A 269 11.82 -22.36 15.17
CA ALA A 269 13.09 -22.77 14.45
C ALA A 269 13.29 -22.06 13.04
N PRO A 270 14.54 -21.85 12.51
CA PRO A 270 15.13 -20.64 11.83
C PRO A 270 14.84 -20.36 10.31
N ALA A 271 15.33 -19.20 9.77
CA ALA A 271 14.85 -18.43 8.59
C ALA A 271 15.82 -18.22 7.38
N ALA A 272 15.32 -17.71 6.22
CA ALA A 272 16.01 -17.42 4.94
C ALA A 272 15.52 -16.13 4.18
N ASN A 273 16.18 -15.73 3.06
CA ASN A 273 16.09 -14.39 2.39
C ASN A 273 15.55 -14.36 0.93
N ASN A 274 15.19 -13.12 0.48
CA ASN A 274 14.62 -12.61 -0.80
C ASN A 274 13.16 -13.02 -1.08
N VAL A 275 12.34 -12.14 -1.72
CA VAL A 275 10.85 -12.21 -1.78
C VAL A 275 10.41 -13.63 -1.60
N ASP A 276 10.07 -13.98 -0.36
CA ASP A 276 10.04 -15.38 0.00
C ASP A 276 8.76 -15.94 -0.59
N TRP A 277 8.95 -16.58 -1.74
CA TRP A 277 7.95 -17.26 -2.54
C TRP A 277 7.69 -18.67 -2.06
N ALA A 278 8.47 -19.16 -1.10
CA ALA A 278 8.48 -20.55 -0.64
C ALA A 278 7.75 -20.75 0.69
N GLY A 279 7.46 -19.68 1.45
CA GLY A 279 6.78 -19.77 2.74
C GLY A 279 5.30 -19.37 2.78
N GLU A 280 4.62 -19.59 3.90
CA GLU A 280 3.32 -18.98 4.16
C GLU A 280 3.50 -17.54 4.65
N VAL A 281 2.73 -16.59 4.13
CA VAL A 281 2.81 -15.18 4.55
C VAL A 281 1.64 -14.85 5.45
N LEU A 282 1.91 -14.16 6.56
CA LEU A 282 0.89 -13.68 7.50
C LEU A 282 1.25 -12.26 7.92
N HIS A 283 0.33 -11.31 7.80
CA HIS A 283 0.65 -9.90 7.93
C HIS A 283 -0.42 -9.19 8.75
N THR A 284 0.04 -8.28 9.63
CA THR A 284 -0.85 -7.34 10.33
C THR A 284 -0.41 -5.91 10.07
N THR A 285 -1.37 -5.07 9.70
CA THR A 285 -1.13 -3.66 9.41
C THR A 285 -2.30 -2.81 9.85
N GLY A 286 -2.02 -1.56 10.23
CA GLY A 286 -3.07 -0.68 10.68
C GLY A 286 -2.56 0.49 11.49
N THR A 287 -3.48 1.04 12.27
CA THR A 287 -3.20 2.13 13.20
C THR A 287 -3.61 1.74 14.60
N VAL A 288 -2.91 2.29 15.60
CA VAL A 288 -3.12 2.03 17.03
C VAL A 288 -3.11 3.36 17.79
N GLY A 289 -4.01 3.46 18.76
CA GLY A 289 -4.11 4.60 19.67
C GLY A 289 -5.01 5.72 19.15
N THR A 290 -5.41 6.60 20.08
CA THR A 290 -6.32 7.73 19.80
C THR A 290 -5.81 8.59 18.64
N GLY A 291 -6.71 8.95 17.73
CA GLY A 291 -6.37 9.76 16.55
C GLY A 291 -5.50 9.04 15.52
N ASP A 292 -5.49 7.70 15.55
CA ASP A 292 -4.65 6.85 14.70
C ASP A 292 -3.15 7.21 14.86
N ARG A 293 -2.69 7.39 16.11
CA ARG A 293 -1.37 7.95 16.42
C ARG A 293 -0.23 7.16 15.79
N ALA A 294 -0.22 5.85 15.98
CA ALA A 294 0.83 5.00 15.45
C ALA A 294 0.34 4.27 14.20
N ILE A 295 1.16 4.25 13.14
CA ILE A 295 1.02 3.30 12.04
C ILE A 295 1.91 2.10 12.37
N VAL A 296 1.33 0.89 12.36
CA VAL A 296 2.03 -0.36 12.65
C VAL A 296 1.95 -1.25 11.43
N VAL A 297 3.11 -1.72 10.96
CA VAL A 297 3.23 -2.67 9.86
C VAL A 297 4.14 -3.81 10.30
N VAL A 298 3.62 -5.03 10.30
CA VAL A 298 4.38 -6.26 10.58
C VAL A 298 4.09 -7.25 9.46
N LEU A 299 5.10 -7.50 8.64
CA LEU A 299 5.06 -8.44 7.52
C LEU A 299 5.90 -9.65 7.89
N THR A 300 5.33 -10.86 7.89
CA THR A 300 6.08 -12.10 8.12
C THR A 300 5.93 -13.11 7.00
N VAL A 301 7.01 -13.83 6.72
CA VAL A 301 6.99 -15.11 6.03
C VAL A 301 7.43 -16.20 7.00
N HIS A 302 6.68 -17.29 7.00
CA HIS A 302 6.90 -18.49 7.80
C HIS A 302 7.35 -19.63 6.89
N ARG A 303 8.09 -20.59 7.44
CA ARG A 303 8.52 -21.77 6.70
C ARG A 303 7.31 -22.56 6.18
N HIS A 304 7.40 -23.03 4.93
CA HIS A 304 6.43 -23.95 4.33
C HIS A 304 5.97 -25.07 5.27
N GLY A 305 4.66 -25.28 5.34
CA GLY A 305 3.99 -26.20 6.25
C GLY A 305 3.68 -25.61 7.62
N THR A 306 3.93 -24.31 7.85
CA THR A 306 3.56 -23.68 9.13
C THR A 306 2.04 -23.63 9.24
N ALA A 307 1.49 -24.19 10.32
CA ALA A 307 0.06 -24.10 10.59
C ALA A 307 -0.37 -22.64 10.83
N PHE A 308 -1.56 -22.27 10.34
CA PHE A 308 -2.09 -20.90 10.50
C PHE A 308 -2.09 -20.44 11.96
N ALA A 309 -2.54 -21.27 12.90
CA ALA A 309 -2.53 -20.96 14.33
C ALA A 309 -1.13 -20.69 14.90
N THR A 310 -0.10 -21.39 14.38
CA THR A 310 1.29 -21.14 14.76
C THR A 310 1.77 -19.80 14.21
N ALA A 311 1.48 -19.51 12.95
CA ALA A 311 1.84 -18.25 12.33
C ALA A 311 1.18 -17.06 13.05
N THR A 312 -0.11 -17.17 13.41
CA THR A 312 -0.84 -16.12 14.13
C THR A 312 -0.27 -15.89 15.52
N ALA A 313 0.03 -16.94 16.28
CA ALA A 313 0.65 -16.83 17.60
C ALA A 313 2.01 -16.13 17.53
N VAL A 314 2.84 -16.47 16.53
CA VAL A 314 4.17 -15.88 16.34
C VAL A 314 4.07 -14.41 15.94
N LEU A 315 3.23 -14.08 14.94
CA LEU A 315 3.00 -12.71 14.49
C LEU A 315 2.43 -11.84 15.61
N THR A 316 1.48 -12.35 16.39
CA THR A 316 0.85 -11.63 17.51
C THR A 316 1.87 -11.31 18.60
N ARG A 317 2.70 -12.28 18.99
CA ARG A 317 3.76 -12.08 19.98
C ARG A 317 4.80 -11.06 19.49
N LEU A 318 5.21 -11.14 18.22
CA LEU A 318 6.09 -10.12 17.62
C LEU A 318 5.44 -8.73 17.64
N THR A 319 4.15 -8.65 17.34
CA THR A 319 3.42 -7.37 17.33
C THR A 319 3.33 -6.77 18.75
N GLY A 320 3.01 -7.58 19.76
CA GLY A 320 2.89 -7.13 21.15
C GLY A 320 4.21 -6.67 21.79
N SER A 321 5.36 -7.13 21.29
CA SER A 321 6.67 -6.70 21.79
C SER A 321 7.12 -5.33 21.27
N LEU A 322 6.45 -4.79 20.24
CA LEU A 322 6.85 -3.52 19.61
C LEU A 322 6.54 -2.32 20.49
N ARG A 323 7.43 -1.32 20.52
CA ARG A 323 7.15 -0.02 21.15
C ARG A 323 6.22 0.80 20.26
N VAL A 324 4.92 0.65 20.49
CA VAL A 324 3.85 1.36 19.78
C VAL A 324 3.34 2.54 20.61
N PRO A 325 3.53 3.78 20.16
CA PRO A 325 3.02 4.96 20.88
C PRO A 325 1.49 4.99 20.95
N GLY A 326 0.96 5.36 22.11
CA GLY A 326 -0.50 5.45 22.31
C GLY A 326 -1.22 4.10 22.35
N ARG A 327 -0.49 2.97 22.45
CA ARG A 327 -1.07 1.68 22.83
C ARG A 327 -1.52 1.79 24.30
N GLY A 328 -2.83 1.84 24.53
CA GLY A 328 -3.41 1.73 25.88
C GLY A 328 -3.19 0.34 26.47
#